data_AF-A0AAE0SH76-F1
#
_entry.id   AF-A0AAE0SH76-F1
#
_cell.length_a   1.000
_cell.length_b   1.000
_cell.length_c   1.000
_cell.angle_alpha   90.00
_cell.angle_beta   90.00
_cell.angle_gamma   90.00
#
_symmetry.space_group_name_H-M   'P 1'
#
loop_
_entity.id
_entity.type
_entity.pdbx_description
1 polymer ?
#
loop_
_entity_poly.entity_id
_entity_poly.type
_entity_poly.pdbx_seq_one_letter_code
_entity_poly.pdbx_strand_id
1 'polypeptide(L)'
;ILLMHSEANDALWILLMHSEANHALWILLMYSEANDALWILLMHSEANDALWILLMHSEANDALWILLIHSEAYDALWILLMYSEANDALWILLMYSEANDALWILLMYSEANDALWILLMYSEANDALWILLMHSEANDALLILLMHSEDNDALWILLT
;
A
#
# COMPACT_ATOMS: atom_id res chain seq x y z
N ILE A 1 -0.08 -1.30 -16.63
CA ILE A 1 1.22 -0.76 -16.17
C ILE A 1 1.17 0.75 -16.29
N LEU A 2 1.44 1.48 -15.21
CA LEU A 2 1.53 2.93 -15.20
C LEU A 2 2.85 3.34 -14.51
N LEU A 3 3.55 4.30 -15.10
CA LEU A 3 4.86 4.79 -14.68
C LEU A 3 4.77 6.30 -14.53
N MET A 4 5.15 6.82 -13.36
CA MET A 4 5.18 8.26 -13.09
C MET A 4 6.52 8.66 -12.46
N HIS A 5 7.04 9.79 -12.92
CA HIS A 5 8.24 10.43 -12.42
C HIS A 5 7.99 11.92 -12.31
N SER A 6 8.38 12.54 -11.20
CA SER A 6 8.20 13.98 -11.01
C SER A 6 9.26 14.61 -10.13
N GLU A 7 9.73 15.78 -10.56
CA GLU A 7 10.54 16.70 -9.77
C GLU A 7 9.78 18.03 -9.69
N ALA A 8 9.42 18.45 -8.49
CA ALA A 8 8.63 19.68 -8.27
C ALA A 8 8.95 20.30 -6.91
N ASN A 9 8.53 21.54 -6.66
CA ASN A 9 8.53 22.04 -5.28
C ASN A 9 7.40 21.39 -4.47
N ASP A 10 6.19 21.42 -5.05
CA ASP A 10 4.99 20.81 -4.47
C ASP A 10 4.42 19.83 -5.49
N ALA A 11 4.19 18.60 -5.07
CA ALA A 11 3.65 17.54 -5.90
C ALA A 11 2.33 17.00 -5.34
N LEU A 12 1.29 16.94 -6.19
CA LEU A 12 0.03 16.29 -5.88
C LEU A 12 -0.28 15.25 -6.94
N TRP A 13 -0.41 14.01 -6.49
CA TRP A 13 -0.75 12.87 -7.32
C TRP A 13 -2.03 12.23 -6.82
N ILE A 14 -3.01 12.13 -7.72
CA ILE A 14 -4.27 11.44 -7.47
C ILE A 14 -4.47 10.42 -8.59
N LEU A 15 -4.52 9.15 -8.22
CA LEU A 15 -4.85 8.07 -9.16
C LEU A 15 -6.08 7.32 -8.66
N LEU A 16 -7.05 7.17 -9.56
CA LEU A 16 -8.25 6.38 -9.35
C LEU A 16 -8.28 5.28 -10.39
N MET A 17 -8.38 4.03 -9.94
CA MET A 17 -8.49 2.87 -10.83
C MET A 17 -9.71 2.03 -10.47
N HIS A 18 -10.46 1.63 -11.49
CA HIS A 18 -11.60 0.73 -11.40
C HIS A 18 -11.47 -0.34 -12.48
N SER A 19 -11.65 -1.60 -12.11
CA SER A 19 -11.59 -2.70 -13.08
C SER A 19 -12.52 -3.85 -12.75
N GLU A 20 -13.21 -4.33 -13.78
CA GLU A 20 -13.98 -5.58 -13.77
C GLU A 20 -13.45 -6.46 -14.92
N ALA A 21 -12.84 -7.60 -14.60
CA ALA A 21 -12.26 -8.49 -15.61
C ALA A 21 -12.09 -9.92 -15.10
N ASN A 22 -12.12 -10.94 -15.97
CA ASN A 22 -11.79 -12.30 -15.53
C ASN A 22 -10.36 -12.40 -14.95
N HIS A 23 -9.40 -11.72 -15.58
CA HIS A 23 -8.04 -11.63 -15.09
C HIS A 23 -7.60 -10.17 -15.12
N ALA A 24 -7.12 -9.66 -14.00
CA ALA A 24 -6.66 -8.30 -13.84
C ALA A 24 -5.17 -8.27 -13.48
N LEU A 25 -4.39 -7.47 -14.22
CA LEU A 25 -2.98 -7.20 -13.91
C LEU A 25 -2.75 -5.70 -13.85
N TRP A 26 -2.37 -5.24 -12.65
CA TRP A 26 -2.09 -3.85 -12.37
C TRP A 26 -0.69 -3.72 -11.81
N ILE A 27 0.07 -2.84 -12.44
CA ILE A 27 1.44 -2.54 -12.05
C ILE A 27 1.56 -1.02 -12.06
N LEU A 28 1.85 -0.43 -10.91
CA LEU A 28 2.04 1.00 -10.75
C LEU A 28 3.42 1.25 -10.13
N LEU A 29 4.21 2.07 -10.82
CA LEU A 29 5.55 2.49 -10.38
C LEU A 29 5.58 4.00 -10.33
N MET A 30 5.93 4.55 -9.17
CA MET A 30 5.92 5.99 -8.93
C MET A 30 7.22 6.42 -8.25
N TYR A 31 7.80 7.50 -8.79
CA TYR A 31 8.99 8.16 -8.27
C TYR A 31 8.71 9.66 -8.14
N SER A 32 8.94 10.24 -6.96
CA SER A 32 8.97 11.71 -6.80
C SER A 32 10.14 12.20 -5.99
N GLU A 33 10.62 13.36 -6.40
CA GLU A 33 11.41 14.26 -5.58
C GLU A 33 10.63 15.58 -5.44
N ALA A 34 10.34 16.00 -4.20
CA ALA A 34 9.64 17.25 -3.93
C ALA A 34 10.08 17.91 -2.63
N ASN A 35 9.67 19.16 -2.36
CA ASN A 35 9.66 19.64 -0.97
C ASN A 35 8.45 19.06 -0.25
N ASP A 36 7.27 19.22 -0.83
CA ASP A 36 6.02 18.71 -0.27
C ASP A 36 5.38 17.72 -1.27
N ALA A 37 5.11 16.50 -0.83
CA ALA A 37 4.52 15.45 -1.67
C ALA A 37 3.22 14.91 -1.07
N LEU A 38 2.13 14.95 -1.84
CA LEU A 38 0.87 14.31 -1.51
C LEU A 38 0.49 13.28 -2.56
N TRP A 39 0.32 12.04 -2.12
CA TRP A 39 -0.05 10.90 -2.95
C TRP A 39 -1.35 10.29 -2.44
N ILE A 40 -2.33 10.22 -3.34
CA ILE A 40 -3.63 9.60 -3.09
C ILE A 40 -3.87 8.57 -4.18
N LEU A 41 -4.02 7.31 -3.77
CA LEU A 41 -4.33 6.21 -4.66
C LEU A 41 -5.57 5.47 -4.17
N LEU A 42 -6.59 5.42 -5.03
CA LEU A 42 -7.84 4.71 -4.80
C LEU A 42 -7.97 3.61 -5.85
N MET A 43 -8.16 2.37 -5.41
CA MET A 43 -8.28 1.22 -6.30
C MET A 43 -9.50 0.39 -5.94
N HIS A 44 -10.30 0.07 -6.97
CA HIS A 44 -11.42 -0.85 -6.91
C HIS A 44 -11.25 -1.93 -7.97
N SER A 45 -11.31 -3.19 -7.58
CA SER A 45 -11.11 -4.33 -8.47
C SER A 45 -12.11 -5.43 -8.19
N GLU A 46 -12.73 -5.93 -9.24
CA GLU A 46 -13.46 -7.20 -9.24
C GLU A 46 -12.87 -8.10 -10.33
N ALA A 47 -12.41 -9.30 -9.95
CA ALA A 47 -11.86 -10.27 -10.90
C ALA A 47 -12.05 -11.72 -10.46
N ASN A 48 -11.77 -12.70 -11.33
CA ASN A 48 -11.50 -14.05 -10.82
C ASN A 48 -10.06 -14.08 -10.31
N ASP A 49 -9.11 -13.71 -11.15
CA ASP A 49 -7.69 -13.67 -10.78
C ASP A 49 -7.18 -12.23 -10.83
N ALA A 50 -6.70 -11.72 -9.70
CA ALA A 50 -6.18 -10.36 -9.57
C ALA A 50 -4.71 -10.36 -9.15
N LEU A 51 -3.87 -9.64 -9.90
CA LEU A 51 -2.49 -9.37 -9.52
C LEU A 51 -2.24 -7.86 -9.50
N TRP A 52 -1.84 -7.37 -8.34
CA TRP A 52 -1.57 -5.96 -8.08
C TRP A 52 -0.16 -5.77 -7.54
N ILE A 53 0.63 -4.97 -8.24
CA ILE A 53 1.96 -4.56 -7.82
C ILE A 53 2.00 -3.04 -7.77
N LEU A 54 2.36 -2.51 -6.61
CA LEU A 54 2.56 -1.10 -6.38
C LEU A 54 3.96 -0.88 -5.81
N LEU A 55 4.77 -0.11 -6.54
CA LEU A 55 6.10 0.33 -6.13
C LEU A 55 6.12 1.85 -6.05
N MET A 56 6.47 2.39 -4.89
CA MET A 56 6.52 3.83 -4.64
C MET A 56 7.86 4.20 -4.02
N HIS A 57 8.50 5.21 -4.59
CA HIS A 57 9.72 5.82 -4.07
C HIS A 57 9.54 7.32 -3.96
N SER A 58 9.93 7.89 -2.83
CA SER A 58 9.79 9.33 -2.61
C SER A 58 10.88 9.88 -1.75
N GLU A 59 11.39 11.03 -2.19
CA GLU A 59 12.27 11.90 -1.42
C GLU A 59 11.53 13.23 -1.26
N ALA A 60 11.28 13.65 -0.01
CA ALA A 60 10.60 14.90 0.28
C ALA A 60 11.11 15.58 1.55
N ASN A 61 10.72 16.83 1.79
CA ASN A 61 10.76 17.35 3.16
C ASN A 61 9.55 16.80 3.93
N ASP A 62 8.36 16.96 3.36
CA ASP A 62 7.10 16.48 3.93
C ASP A 62 6.39 15.54 2.94
N ALA A 63 6.07 14.32 3.38
CA ALA A 63 5.43 13.31 2.54
C ALA A 63 4.14 12.78 3.18
N LEU A 64 3.04 12.81 2.42
CA LEU A 64 1.77 12.20 2.78
C LEU A 64 1.33 11.18 1.72
N TRP A 65 1.11 9.96 2.17
CA TRP A 65 0.64 8.84 1.37
C TRP A 65 -0.68 8.31 1.89
N ILE A 66 -1.66 8.26 1.00
CA ILE A 66 -2.98 7.72 1.27
C ILE A 66 -3.29 6.67 0.21
N LEU A 67 -3.44 5.42 0.65
CA LEU A 67 -3.75 4.30 -0.20
C LEU A 67 -5.02 3.62 0.29
N LEU A 68 -6.05 3.61 -0.55
CA LEU A 68 -7.32 2.93 -0.32
C LEU A 68 -7.50 1.84 -1.39
N ILE A 69 -7.62 0.59 -0.93
CA ILE A 69 -7.77 -0.58 -1.80
C ILE A 69 -9.04 -1.32 -1.43
N HIS A 70 -9.86 -1.60 -2.44
CA HIS A 70 -11.00 -2.51 -2.38
C HIS A 70 -10.84 -3.58 -3.47
N SER A 71 -10.85 -4.84 -3.07
CA SER A 71 -10.66 -5.96 -3.98
C SER A 71 -11.65 -7.07 -3.68
N GLU A 72 -12.34 -7.53 -4.70
CA GLU A 72 -13.10 -8.78 -4.69
C GLU A 72 -12.49 -9.70 -5.76
N ALA A 73 -12.04 -10.89 -5.35
CA ALA A 73 -11.46 -11.85 -6.27
C ALA A 73 -11.81 -13.30 -5.94
N TYR A 74 -11.55 -14.24 -6.86
CA TYR A 74 -11.39 -15.63 -6.45
C TYR A 74 -9.98 -15.82 -5.89
N ASP A 75 -8.95 -15.50 -6.69
CA ASP A 75 -7.55 -15.51 -6.31
C ASP A 75 -6.96 -14.09 -6.37
N ALA A 76 -6.42 -13.59 -5.27
CA ALA A 76 -5.82 -12.27 -5.19
C ALA A 76 -4.35 -12.31 -4.75
N LEU A 77 -3.49 -11.66 -5.53
CA LEU A 77 -2.11 -11.35 -5.15
C LEU A 77 -1.89 -9.84 -5.12
N TRP A 78 -1.45 -9.36 -3.96
CA TRP A 78 -1.16 -7.97 -3.72
C TRP A 78 0.25 -7.78 -3.18
N ILE A 79 1.01 -6.95 -3.87
CA ILE A 79 2.39 -6.60 -3.51
C ILE A 79 2.48 -5.08 -3.46
N LEU A 80 2.78 -4.55 -2.28
CA LEU A 80 3.01 -3.15 -2.04
C LEU A 80 4.41 -2.96 -1.47
N LEU A 81 5.22 -2.19 -2.19
CA LEU A 81 6.57 -1.81 -1.82
C LEU A 81 6.65 -0.29 -1.75
N MET A 82 7.03 0.24 -0.58
CA MET A 82 7.11 1.68 -0.36
C MET A 82 8.45 2.05 0.25
N TYR A 83 9.10 3.04 -0.34
CA TYR A 83 10.33 3.65 0.14
C TYR A 83 10.14 5.15 0.30
N SER A 84 10.52 5.67 1.45
CA SER A 84 10.43 7.09 1.79
C SER A 84 11.70 7.59 2.45
N GLU A 85 12.22 8.70 1.95
CA GLU A 85 13.11 9.58 2.69
C GLU A 85 12.40 10.91 2.90
N ALA A 86 12.18 11.31 4.14
CA ALA A 86 11.54 12.59 4.46
C ALA A 86 12.06 13.21 5.75
N ASN A 87 11.75 14.47 6.05
CA ASN A 87 11.81 14.94 7.44
C ASN A 87 10.56 14.46 8.18
N ASP A 88 9.38 14.69 7.61
CA ASP A 88 8.10 14.25 8.16
C ASP A 88 7.38 13.33 7.16
N ALA A 89 7.05 12.12 7.60
CA ALA A 89 6.37 11.13 6.77
C ALA A 89 5.07 10.64 7.42
N LEU A 90 3.95 10.74 6.69
CA LEU A 90 2.66 10.20 7.07
C LEU A 90 2.16 9.19 6.03
N TRP A 91 1.90 7.97 6.49
CA TRP A 91 1.43 6.86 5.68
C TRP A 91 0.11 6.34 6.21
N ILE A 92 -0.88 6.28 5.33
CA ILE A 92 -2.21 5.76 5.61
C ILE A 92 -2.54 4.71 4.56
N LEU A 93 -2.68 3.47 5.00
CA LEU A 93 -3.12 2.34 4.18
C LEU A 93 -4.43 1.79 4.74
N LEU A 94 -5.47 1.83 3.92
CA LEU A 94 -6.76 1.19 4.16
C LEU A 94 -7.00 0.14 3.09
N MET A 95 -7.36 -1.05 3.53
CA MET A 95 -7.48 -2.20 2.66
C MET A 95 -8.68 -3.05 3.04
N TYR A 96 -9.47 -3.38 2.02
CA TYR A 96 -10.60 -4.29 2.10
C TYR A 96 -10.43 -5.36 1.02
N SER A 97 -10.49 -6.62 1.43
CA SER A 97 -10.34 -7.76 0.53
C SER A 97 -11.39 -8.82 0.83
N GLU A 98 -12.10 -9.26 -0.20
CA GLU A 98 -12.85 -10.51 -0.21
C GLU A 98 -12.24 -11.44 -1.25
N ALA A 99 -11.86 -12.65 -0.87
CA ALA A 99 -11.27 -13.63 -1.78
C ALA A 99 -11.58 -15.08 -1.42
N ASN A 100 -11.39 -16.02 -2.34
CA ASN A 100 -11.22 -17.42 -1.93
C ASN A 100 -9.80 -17.60 -1.37
N ASP A 101 -8.80 -17.27 -2.17
CA ASP A 101 -7.38 -17.33 -1.78
C ASP A 101 -6.76 -15.93 -1.92
N ALA A 102 -6.14 -15.43 -0.85
CA ALA A 102 -5.50 -14.11 -0.81
C ALA A 102 -4.05 -14.18 -0.34
N LEU A 103 -3.16 -13.49 -1.06
CA LEU A 103 -1.79 -13.26 -0.64
C LEU A 103 -1.46 -11.76 -0.67
N TRP A 104 -1.07 -11.26 0.49
CA TRP A 104 -0.73 -9.86 0.71
C TRP A 104 0.71 -9.74 1.19
N ILE A 105 1.51 -9.00 0.44
CA ILE A 105 2.88 -8.64 0.78
C ILE A 105 2.96 -7.13 0.86
N LEU A 106 3.28 -6.63 2.04
CA LEU A 106 3.47 -5.23 2.31
C LEU A 106 4.86 -5.01 2.90
N LEU A 107 5.74 -4.36 2.15
CA LEU A 107 7.07 -3.99 2.63
C LEU A 107 7.20 -2.46 2.60
N MET A 108 7.52 -1.89 3.73
CA MET A 108 7.63 -0.44 3.90
C MET A 108 8.97 -0.10 4.54
N TYR A 109 9.68 0.82 3.90
CA TYR A 109 10.92 1.38 4.38
C TYR A 109 10.78 2.89 4.50
N SER A 110 11.18 3.45 5.63
CA SER A 110 11.29 4.90 5.79
C SER A 110 12.46 5.32 6.63
N GLU A 111 13.13 6.34 6.14
CA GLU A 111 14.05 7.18 6.90
C GLU A 111 13.37 8.54 7.09
N ALA A 112 13.15 8.94 8.34
CA ALA A 112 12.55 10.24 8.66
C ALA A 112 13.01 10.81 10.00
N ASN A 113 12.76 12.09 10.28
CA ASN A 113 12.82 12.56 11.67
C ASN A 113 11.57 12.10 12.40
N ASP A 114 10.40 12.39 11.83
CA ASP A 114 9.09 12.02 12.35
C ASP A 114 8.36 11.11 11.35
N ALA A 115 7.94 9.92 11.81
CA ALA A 115 7.22 8.96 10.97
C ALA A 115 5.92 8.48 11.64
N LEU A 116 4.81 8.56 10.91
CA LEU A 116 3.53 8.02 11.34
C LEU A 116 2.94 7.06 10.31
N TRP A 117 2.61 5.87 10.76
CA TRP A 117 2.04 4.79 9.96
C TRP A 117 0.69 4.37 10.52
N ILE A 118 -0.33 4.41 9.67
CA ILE A 118 -1.67 3.89 9.97
C ILE A 118 -2.00 2.82 8.95
N LEU A 119 -2.14 1.59 9.44
CA LEU A 119 -2.51 0.44 8.65
C LEU A 119 -3.81 -0.15 9.17
N LEU A 120 -4.81 -0.18 8.30
CA LEU A 120 -6.15 -0.67 8.55
C LEU A 120 -6.48 -1.72 7.50
N MET A 121 -6.60 -2.97 7.91
CA MET A 121 -6.80 -4.10 6.99
C MET A 121 -8.01 -4.93 7.41
N TYR A 122 -8.90 -5.16 6.45
CA TYR A 122 -10.03 -6.07 6.55
C TYR A 122 -9.89 -7.16 5.48
N SER A 123 -10.02 -8.42 5.90
CA SER A 123 -9.96 -9.60 5.05
C SER A 123 -11.12 -10.54 5.34
N GLU A 124 -11.73 -11.07 4.29
CA GLU A 124 -12.61 -12.23 4.34
C GLU A 124 -12.18 -13.22 3.25
N ALA A 125 -11.61 -14.36 3.65
CA ALA A 125 -11.14 -15.38 2.73
C ALA A 125 -11.24 -16.83 3.24
N ASN A 126 -11.18 -17.81 2.33
CA ASN A 126 -10.97 -19.19 2.76
C ASN A 126 -9.53 -19.39 3.20
N ASP A 127 -8.57 -19.00 2.37
CA ASP A 127 -7.13 -19.07 2.67
C ASP A 127 -6.50 -17.68 2.53
N ALA A 128 -5.84 -17.20 3.59
CA ALA A 128 -5.17 -15.91 3.58
C ALA A 128 -3.73 -15.99 4.10
N LEU A 129 -2.79 -15.43 3.34
CA LEU A 129 -1.42 -15.17 3.79
C LEU A 129 -1.13 -13.67 3.77
N TRP A 130 -0.71 -13.17 4.92
CA TRP A 130 -0.32 -11.79 5.10
C TRP A 130 1.12 -11.69 5.57
N ILE A 131 1.90 -10.89 4.85
CA ILE A 131 3.29 -10.59 5.17
C ILE A 131 3.43 -9.08 5.25
N LEU A 132 3.73 -8.59 6.44
CA LEU A 132 4.05 -7.19 6.71
C LEU A 132 5.50 -7.11 7.19
N LEU A 133 6.33 -6.42 6.41
CA LEU A 133 7.66 -5.98 6.82
C LEU A 133 7.69 -4.46 6.89
N MET A 134 8.11 -3.95 8.03
CA MET A 134 8.31 -2.55 8.28
C MET A 134 9.74 -2.33 8.73
N HIS A 135 10.37 -1.31 8.19
CA HIS A 135 11.64 -0.80 8.67
C HIS A 135 11.54 0.72 8.72
N SER A 136 11.78 1.28 9.91
CA SER A 136 11.76 2.72 10.11
C SER A 136 12.98 3.15 10.89
N GLU A 137 13.75 4.05 10.31
CA GLU A 137 14.78 4.82 11.02
C GLU A 137 14.23 6.21 11.27
N ALA A 138 13.76 6.47 12.49
CA ALA A 138 13.26 7.79 12.86
C ALA A 138 13.57 8.17 14.32
N ASN A 139 13.62 9.48 14.57
CA ASN A 139 13.75 10.01 15.93
C ASN A 139 12.46 9.77 16.71
N ASP A 140 11.32 10.09 16.09
CA ASP A 140 9.99 9.85 16.63
C ASP A 140 9.16 9.03 15.62
N ALA A 141 8.75 7.83 16.03
CA ALA A 141 7.97 6.92 15.18
C ALA A 141 6.71 6.44 15.90
N LEU A 142 5.58 6.43 15.17
CA LEU A 142 4.33 5.81 15.61
C LEU A 142 3.78 4.88 14.54
N LEU A 143 3.55 3.62 14.93
CA LEU A 143 2.81 2.64 14.13
C LEU A 143 1.47 2.32 14.80
N ILE A 144 0.39 2.50 14.04
CA ILE A 144 -0.94 2.02 14.34
C ILE A 144 -1.27 0.93 13.33
N LEU A 145 -1.42 -0.30 13.80
CA LEU A 145 -1.83 -1.45 13.00
C LEU A 145 -3.12 -2.02 13.57
N LEU A 146 -4.18 -2.04 12.76
CA LEU A 146 -5.43 -2.71 13.07
C LEU A 146 -5.77 -3.67 11.93
N MET A 147 -5.95 -4.94 12.29
CA MET A 147 -6.28 -6.00 11.36
C MET A 147 -7.54 -6.71 11.86
N HIS A 148 -8.47 -6.92 10.95
CA HIS A 148 -9.66 -7.72 11.16
C HIS A 148 -9.75 -8.75 10.04
N SER A 149 -9.94 -10.01 10.42
CA SER A 149 -10.00 -11.12 9.48
C SER A 149 -11.12 -12.07 9.87
N GLU A 150 -11.98 -12.38 8.90
CA GLU A 150 -12.97 -13.46 8.99
C GLU A 150 -12.54 -14.65 8.11
N ASP A 151 -11.24 -14.96 8.12
CA ASP A 151 -10.67 -15.99 7.25
C ASP A 151 -10.77 -17.40 7.89
N ASN A 152 -11.03 -18.44 7.08
CA ASN A 152 -11.07 -19.82 7.59
C ASN A 152 -9.67 -20.31 8.01
N ASP A 153 -8.67 -20.09 7.15
CA ASP A 153 -7.26 -20.41 7.39
C ASP A 153 -6.40 -19.17 7.10
N ALA A 154 -5.86 -18.56 8.17
CA ALA A 154 -5.06 -17.33 8.08
C ALA A 154 -3.65 -17.50 8.65
N LEU A 155 -2.64 -17.06 7.92
CA LEU A 155 -1.28 -16.90 8.43
C LEU A 155 -0.84 -15.44 8.34
N TRP A 156 -0.39 -14.90 9.47
CA TRP A 156 0.12 -13.54 9.59
C TRP A 156 1.59 -13.56 9.97
N ILE A 157 2.41 -12.88 9.16
CA ILE A 157 3.83 -12.65 9.42
C ILE A 157 4.02 -11.14 9.57
N LEU A 158 4.39 -10.72 10.77
CA LEU A 158 4.70 -9.33 11.08
C LEU A 158 6.17 -9.22 11.48
N LEU A 159 6.90 -8.39 10.74
CA LEU A 159 8.28 -8.01 10.99
C LEU A 159 8.32 -6.48 11.00
N THR A 160 8.79 -5.88 12.08
CA THR A 160 8.84 -4.43 12.29
C THR A 160 10.15 -4.04 12.95
#